data_AF-A0AAX4IQI0-F1
#
_entry.id   AF-A0AAX4IQI0-F1
#
_cell.length_a   1.000
_cell.length_b   1.000
_cell.length_c   1.000
_cell.angle_alpha   90.00
_cell.angle_beta   90.00
_cell.angle_gamma   90.00
#
_symmetry.space_group_name_H-M   'P 1'
#
loop_
_entity.id
_entity.type
_entity.pdbx_description
1 polymer ?
#
loop_
_entity_poly.entity_id
_entity_poly.type
_entity_poly.pdbx_seq_one_letter_code
_entity_poly.pdbx_strand_id
1 'polypeptide(L)'
;MVYRDYVAVEGGYVCDTDAFIKGKLKQADGQPICIALIFTCKRVAEEMYGLALRVNPITFSTLCGNPDLRYVAQRFDHLVHDVMNRRREYINHVWMRVSKEGFTKLRALHPHFSMVLDRLQNGQRIPLFTMCGPNGEPASAVRQFLEDVMKEAASSNPRRLERRFLSSLRQALGGLERLALTTTSYEASLEPWNIVSTDEMNELSIFAYGFTGLPPMLPRAAKWEADRSEWRFSAAATAIHFLKSLPNTVRCHLRKLVLLEDKQAVPFQESHGLGLIPFCRENPLLRIERRVSLWNNAFHESRSSTFLFETPQDQYERLVREDKNSLDSSLITASVAPWIMEALALAPAGMPASSFSLLLDGNPLPQLCTRIFQSVVQRDLCWQSAISEVIEKGGFPDYGTLLHFMTKPNEDEFAWTELPQAMKDIASGNSIVRFNFDIGEPSDPTRLVFEHRNWTWGTWIKKWHERDIMCWGTEPPLPSWRDILKENVHDDPVEEIEYFESQTWSDYDDELVELALRG
;
A
#
# COMPACT_ATOMS: atom_id res chain seq x y z
N MET A 1 6.10 -25.44 -33.67
CA MET A 1 5.46 -26.69 -33.20
C MET A 1 3.96 -26.52 -33.41
N VAL A 2 3.30 -27.41 -34.15
CA VAL A 2 1.91 -27.23 -34.62
C VAL A 2 0.92 -26.99 -33.48
N TYR A 3 1.11 -27.60 -32.30
CA TYR A 3 0.20 -27.39 -31.16
C TYR A 3 0.22 -25.97 -30.59
N ARG A 4 1.23 -25.15 -30.92
CA ARG A 4 1.24 -23.74 -30.53
C ARG A 4 0.01 -23.04 -31.09
N ASP A 5 -0.34 -23.32 -32.35
CA ASP A 5 -1.44 -22.67 -33.05
C ASP A 5 -2.81 -23.10 -32.50
N TYR A 6 -2.87 -24.20 -31.72
CA TYR A 6 -4.07 -24.66 -31.05
C TYR A 6 -4.35 -23.95 -29.72
N VAL A 7 -3.31 -23.46 -29.04
CA VAL A 7 -3.44 -22.89 -27.70
C VAL A 7 -3.13 -21.40 -27.67
N ALA A 8 -2.48 -20.85 -28.69
CA ALA A 8 -2.18 -19.43 -28.78
C ALA A 8 -3.47 -18.65 -29.04
N VAL A 9 -3.77 -17.69 -28.17
CA VAL A 9 -4.95 -16.84 -28.23
C VAL A 9 -4.49 -15.39 -28.31
N GLU A 10 -5.10 -14.62 -29.19
CA GLU A 10 -4.85 -13.18 -29.27
C GLU A 10 -5.25 -12.50 -27.95
N GLY A 11 -4.38 -11.67 -27.39
CA GLY A 11 -4.56 -11.11 -26.04
C GLY A 11 -4.29 -12.09 -24.88
N GLY A 12 -4.18 -13.40 -25.16
CA GLY A 12 -3.86 -14.44 -24.18
C GLY A 12 -5.04 -14.84 -23.31
N TYR A 13 -4.77 -15.09 -22.03
CA TYR A 13 -5.76 -15.50 -21.04
C TYR A 13 -6.04 -14.39 -20.03
N VAL A 14 -7.24 -14.41 -19.48
CA VAL A 14 -7.70 -13.46 -18.46
C VAL A 14 -8.24 -14.25 -17.28
N CYS A 15 -7.94 -13.77 -16.08
CA CYS A 15 -8.49 -14.32 -14.86
C CYS A 15 -9.97 -13.94 -14.73
N ASP A 16 -10.83 -14.93 -14.51
CA ASP A 16 -12.26 -14.70 -14.39
C ASP A 16 -12.60 -14.20 -12.98
N THR A 17 -12.90 -12.91 -12.84
CA THR A 17 -13.18 -12.27 -11.54
C THR A 17 -14.41 -12.86 -10.85
N ASP A 18 -15.44 -13.23 -11.61
CA ASP A 18 -16.72 -13.73 -11.07
C ASP A 18 -16.59 -15.15 -10.50
N ALA A 19 -15.73 -15.96 -11.10
CA ALA A 19 -15.41 -17.32 -10.67
C ALA A 19 -14.04 -17.40 -9.98
N PHE A 20 -13.47 -16.28 -9.54
CA PHE A 20 -12.06 -16.17 -9.17
C PHE A 20 -11.64 -17.11 -8.04
N ILE A 21 -12.47 -17.26 -7.00
CA ILE A 21 -12.20 -18.20 -5.89
C ILE A 21 -12.05 -19.64 -6.41
N LYS A 22 -12.61 -19.96 -7.59
CA LYS A 22 -12.47 -21.26 -8.25
C LYS A 22 -11.27 -21.33 -9.21
N GLY A 23 -10.44 -20.28 -9.31
CA GLY A 23 -9.17 -20.24 -10.03
C GLY A 23 -9.28 -20.36 -11.55
N LYS A 24 -10.38 -19.92 -12.16
CA LYS A 24 -10.64 -20.14 -13.58
C LYS A 24 -10.03 -19.06 -14.47
N LEU A 25 -9.39 -19.51 -15.55
CA LEU A 25 -8.94 -18.66 -16.65
C LEU A 25 -9.87 -18.80 -17.83
N LYS A 26 -10.09 -17.70 -18.55
CA LYS A 26 -10.79 -17.65 -19.84
C LYS A 26 -9.89 -17.03 -20.90
N GLN A 27 -10.25 -17.18 -22.16
CA GLN A 27 -9.62 -16.47 -23.27
C GLN A 27 -9.92 -14.96 -23.16
N ALA A 28 -9.08 -14.12 -23.77
CA ALA A 28 -9.26 -12.67 -23.74
C ALA A 28 -10.56 -12.19 -24.41
N ASP A 29 -11.13 -12.98 -25.32
CA ASP A 29 -12.45 -12.75 -25.94
C ASP A 29 -13.63 -13.25 -25.07
N GLY A 30 -13.36 -13.77 -23.87
CA GLY A 30 -14.33 -14.30 -22.93
C GLY A 30 -14.67 -15.77 -23.12
N GLN A 31 -14.16 -16.45 -24.16
CA GLN A 31 -14.46 -17.86 -24.41
C GLN A 31 -13.70 -18.81 -23.46
N PRO A 32 -14.21 -20.04 -23.21
CA PRO A 32 -13.47 -21.04 -22.46
C PRO A 32 -12.15 -21.44 -23.16
N ILE A 33 -11.13 -21.80 -22.38
CA ILE A 33 -9.86 -22.30 -22.93
C ILE A 33 -10.09 -23.71 -23.50
N CYS A 34 -9.86 -23.89 -24.80
CA CYS A 34 -10.01 -25.18 -25.46
C CYS A 34 -8.82 -26.10 -25.17
N ILE A 35 -9.00 -27.06 -24.27
CA ILE A 35 -8.00 -28.09 -23.92
C ILE A 35 -8.37 -29.48 -24.46
N ALA A 36 -9.39 -29.59 -25.33
CA ALA A 36 -9.90 -30.87 -25.83
C ALA A 36 -8.81 -31.73 -26.48
N LEU A 37 -7.87 -31.11 -27.20
CA LEU A 37 -6.78 -31.82 -27.87
C LEU A 37 -5.87 -32.58 -26.90
N ILE A 38 -5.65 -32.07 -25.69
CA ILE A 38 -4.83 -32.72 -24.65
C ILE A 38 -5.43 -34.08 -24.25
N PHE A 39 -6.75 -34.25 -24.35
CA PHE A 39 -7.44 -35.48 -23.97
C PHE A 39 -7.48 -36.54 -25.08
N THR A 40 -6.92 -36.27 -26.27
CA THR A 40 -6.99 -37.20 -27.40
C THR A 40 -6.04 -38.39 -27.26
N CYS A 41 -4.78 -38.17 -26.86
CA CYS A 41 -3.83 -39.25 -26.57
C CYS A 41 -2.67 -38.78 -25.68
N LYS A 42 -1.95 -39.75 -25.06
CA LYS A 42 -0.84 -39.47 -24.14
C LYS A 42 0.28 -38.63 -24.76
N ARG A 43 0.66 -38.92 -26.02
CA ARG A 43 1.74 -38.20 -26.71
C ARG A 43 1.40 -36.72 -26.87
N VAL A 44 0.18 -36.42 -27.30
CA VAL A 44 -0.30 -35.05 -27.44
C VAL A 44 -0.35 -34.36 -26.07
N ALA A 45 -0.82 -35.05 -25.03
CA ALA A 45 -0.84 -34.51 -23.67
C ALA A 45 0.57 -34.13 -23.17
N GLU A 46 1.56 -35.00 -23.40
CA GLU A 46 2.97 -34.76 -23.05
C GLU A 46 3.56 -33.57 -23.82
N GLU A 47 3.32 -33.51 -25.14
CA GLU A 47 3.85 -32.45 -26.01
C GLU A 47 3.19 -31.09 -25.74
N MET A 48 1.94 -31.07 -25.31
CA MET A 48 1.19 -29.87 -24.95
C MET A 48 1.34 -29.46 -23.48
N TYR A 49 2.01 -30.26 -22.65
CA TYR A 49 2.13 -30.01 -21.21
C TYR A 49 2.78 -28.65 -20.92
N GLY A 50 2.00 -27.75 -20.31
CA GLY A 50 2.41 -26.38 -20.00
C GLY A 50 2.53 -25.45 -21.22
N LEU A 51 2.30 -25.91 -22.45
CA LEU A 51 2.45 -25.10 -23.66
C LEU A 51 1.55 -23.86 -23.63
N ALA A 52 0.29 -24.04 -23.23
CA ALA A 52 -0.70 -22.97 -23.11
C ALA A 52 -0.23 -21.81 -22.21
N LEU A 53 0.46 -22.11 -21.12
CA LEU A 53 0.98 -21.13 -20.16
C LEU A 53 2.30 -20.48 -20.63
N ARG A 54 3.04 -21.16 -21.52
CA ARG A 54 4.30 -20.64 -22.08
C ARG A 54 4.05 -19.64 -23.20
N VAL A 55 2.97 -19.82 -23.96
CA VAL A 55 2.70 -19.05 -25.18
C VAL A 55 1.73 -17.90 -24.97
N ASN A 56 0.88 -17.96 -23.94
CA ASN A 56 -0.10 -16.91 -23.65
C ASN A 56 0.30 -16.11 -22.40
N PRO A 57 0.22 -14.77 -22.44
CA PRO A 57 0.20 -13.98 -21.22
C PRO A 57 -1.09 -14.26 -20.44
N ILE A 58 -1.03 -14.10 -19.12
CA ILE A 58 -2.21 -14.13 -18.25
C ILE A 58 -2.42 -12.75 -17.65
N THR A 59 -3.61 -12.19 -17.86
CA THR A 59 -3.99 -10.88 -17.35
C THR A 59 -4.86 -11.03 -16.11
N PHE A 60 -4.52 -10.29 -15.06
CA PHE A 60 -5.28 -10.14 -13.83
C PHE A 60 -5.73 -8.68 -13.70
N SER A 61 -6.96 -8.45 -13.28
CA SER A 61 -7.48 -7.12 -12.93
C SER A 61 -7.76 -7.05 -11.43
N THR A 62 -8.04 -5.85 -10.92
CA THR A 62 -8.54 -5.69 -9.55
C THR A 62 -9.82 -6.51 -9.37
N LEU A 63 -9.91 -7.27 -8.28
CA LEU A 63 -11.02 -8.16 -7.96
C LEU A 63 -12.15 -7.37 -7.27
N CYS A 64 -13.31 -7.30 -7.92
CA CYS A 64 -14.46 -6.50 -7.50
C CYS A 64 -15.79 -7.25 -7.69
N GLY A 65 -16.89 -6.70 -7.14
CA GLY A 65 -18.25 -7.11 -7.48
C GLY A 65 -18.82 -8.32 -6.72
N ASN A 66 -18.03 -8.98 -5.87
CA ASN A 66 -18.51 -10.03 -4.97
C ASN A 66 -18.72 -9.45 -3.55
N PRO A 67 -19.96 -9.45 -3.01
CA PRO A 67 -20.26 -8.87 -1.70
C PRO A 67 -19.49 -9.49 -0.53
N ASP A 68 -19.31 -10.82 -0.53
CA ASP A 68 -18.57 -11.52 0.53
C ASP A 68 -17.09 -11.11 0.52
N LEU A 69 -16.48 -11.06 -0.67
CA LEU A 69 -15.10 -10.62 -0.83
C LEU A 69 -14.91 -9.15 -0.48
N ARG A 70 -15.89 -8.29 -0.77
CA ARG A 70 -15.88 -6.88 -0.39
C ARG A 70 -15.84 -6.74 1.14
N TYR A 71 -16.69 -7.47 1.86
CA TYR A 71 -16.72 -7.45 3.32
C TYR A 71 -15.39 -7.93 3.92
N VAL A 72 -14.82 -9.02 3.38
CA VAL A 72 -13.51 -9.52 3.81
C VAL A 72 -12.39 -8.50 3.50
N ALA A 73 -12.41 -7.87 2.33
CA ALA A 73 -11.46 -6.83 1.95
C ALA A 73 -11.51 -5.63 2.90
N GLN A 74 -12.70 -5.16 3.25
CA GLN A 74 -12.90 -4.08 4.22
C GLN A 74 -12.31 -4.43 5.60
N ARG A 75 -12.67 -5.61 6.13
CA ARG A 75 -12.17 -6.07 7.42
C ARG A 75 -10.65 -6.20 7.43
N PHE A 76 -10.09 -6.75 6.36
CA PHE A 76 -8.65 -6.94 6.22
C PHE A 76 -7.92 -5.60 6.14
N ASP A 77 -8.46 -4.64 5.39
CA ASP A 77 -7.89 -3.31 5.24
C ASP A 77 -7.78 -2.56 6.58
N HIS A 78 -8.90 -2.51 7.32
CA HIS A 78 -8.93 -1.92 8.66
C HIS A 78 -7.97 -2.60 9.62
N LEU A 79 -7.93 -3.93 9.65
CA LEU A 79 -7.04 -4.68 10.51
C LEU A 79 -5.58 -4.32 10.25
N VAL A 80 -5.18 -4.29 8.97
CA VAL A 80 -3.81 -3.98 8.56
C VAL A 80 -3.45 -2.54 8.95
N HIS A 81 -4.32 -1.57 8.67
CA HIS A 81 -4.10 -0.17 9.08
C HIS A 81 -4.01 -0.02 10.60
N ASP A 82 -4.91 -0.63 11.36
CA ASP A 82 -4.93 -0.59 12.82
C ASP A 82 -3.63 -1.15 13.42
N VAL A 83 -3.23 -2.34 12.99
CA VAL A 83 -2.00 -2.98 13.49
C VAL A 83 -0.79 -2.12 13.18
N MET A 84 -0.73 -1.51 11.99
CA MET A 84 0.39 -0.65 11.62
C MET A 84 0.40 0.68 12.39
N ASN A 85 -0.74 1.34 12.53
CA ASN A 85 -0.88 2.57 13.32
C ASN A 85 -0.42 2.33 14.76
N ARG A 86 -0.85 1.21 15.35
CA ARG A 86 -0.40 0.77 16.67
C ARG A 86 1.11 0.57 16.71
N ARG A 87 1.70 -0.20 15.78
CA ARG A 87 3.18 -0.40 15.73
C ARG A 87 3.93 0.92 15.67
N ARG A 88 3.45 1.88 14.86
CA ARG A 88 4.02 3.23 14.75
C ARG A 88 3.90 4.02 16.05
N GLU A 89 2.77 3.99 16.73
CA GLU A 89 2.62 4.69 18.02
C GLU A 89 3.51 4.07 19.10
N TYR A 90 3.60 2.74 19.12
CA TYR A 90 4.33 2.00 20.14
C TYR A 90 5.85 2.16 20.07
N ILE A 91 6.42 2.48 18.91
CA ILE A 91 7.88 2.63 18.78
C ILE A 91 8.46 3.64 19.79
N ASN A 92 7.72 4.73 20.06
CA ASN A 92 8.09 5.78 21.02
C ASN A 92 8.14 5.30 22.49
N HIS A 93 7.52 4.15 22.78
CA HIS A 93 7.53 3.53 24.11
C HIS A 93 8.51 2.35 24.20
N VAL A 94 8.69 1.64 23.09
CA VAL A 94 9.40 0.36 23.05
C VAL A 94 10.91 0.55 22.84
N TRP A 95 11.35 1.64 22.20
CA TRP A 95 12.77 1.88 21.90
C TRP A 95 13.69 1.85 23.13
N MET A 96 13.21 2.30 24.32
CA MET A 96 13.99 2.29 25.56
C MET A 96 14.40 0.88 26.01
N ARG A 97 13.81 -0.16 25.41
CA ARG A 97 14.10 -1.57 25.69
C ARG A 97 15.14 -2.15 24.75
N VAL A 98 15.38 -1.51 23.60
CA VAL A 98 16.35 -1.98 22.61
C VAL A 98 17.75 -1.79 23.19
N SER A 99 18.53 -2.86 23.25
CA SER A 99 19.91 -2.80 23.73
C SER A 99 20.80 -1.99 22.78
N LYS A 100 21.98 -1.55 23.23
CA LYS A 100 22.97 -0.89 22.34
C LYS A 100 23.38 -1.78 21.17
N GLU A 101 23.46 -3.10 21.41
CA GLU A 101 23.73 -4.10 20.38
C GLU A 101 22.55 -4.21 19.40
N GLY A 102 21.32 -4.18 19.91
CA GLY A 102 20.10 -4.14 19.09
C GLY A 102 20.05 -2.90 18.19
N PHE A 103 20.40 -1.71 18.69
CA PHE A 103 20.51 -0.50 17.86
C PHE A 103 21.58 -0.63 16.77
N THR A 104 22.73 -1.22 17.08
CA THR A 104 23.78 -1.50 16.07
C THR A 104 23.27 -2.45 14.98
N LYS A 105 22.55 -3.52 15.38
CA LYS A 105 21.95 -4.47 14.45
C LYS A 105 20.87 -3.82 13.58
N LEU A 106 19.98 -3.03 14.17
CA LEU A 106 18.93 -2.31 13.44
C LEU A 106 19.55 -1.33 12.43
N ARG A 107 20.61 -0.62 12.80
CA ARG A 107 21.30 0.30 11.87
C ARG A 107 21.93 -0.44 10.68
N ALA A 108 22.43 -1.66 10.89
CA ALA A 108 22.97 -2.48 9.81
C ALA A 108 21.88 -3.03 8.88
N LEU A 109 20.71 -3.37 9.43
CA LEU A 109 19.56 -3.87 8.65
C LEU A 109 18.81 -2.75 7.91
N HIS A 110 18.72 -1.57 8.54
CA HIS A 110 17.88 -0.46 8.12
C HIS A 110 18.68 0.85 8.00
N PRO A 111 19.69 0.93 7.11
CA PRO A 111 20.58 2.09 7.04
C PRO A 111 19.84 3.39 6.71
N HIS A 112 18.77 3.34 5.91
CA HIS A 112 17.94 4.49 5.55
C HIS A 112 17.20 5.10 6.77
N PHE A 113 16.97 4.31 7.82
CA PHE A 113 16.34 4.76 9.07
C PHE A 113 17.35 5.21 10.14
N SER A 114 18.62 5.46 9.79
CA SER A 114 19.66 5.85 10.75
C SER A 114 19.30 7.10 11.55
N MET A 115 18.75 8.13 10.91
CA MET A 115 18.31 9.35 11.59
C MET A 115 17.20 9.05 12.62
N VAL A 116 16.25 8.18 12.27
CA VAL A 116 15.18 7.77 13.17
C VAL A 116 15.75 7.03 14.39
N LEU A 117 16.69 6.11 14.15
CA LEU A 117 17.39 5.37 15.20
C LEU A 117 18.21 6.30 16.12
N ASP A 118 18.87 7.33 15.57
CA ASP A 118 19.62 8.30 16.35
C ASP A 118 18.72 9.13 17.26
N ARG A 119 17.55 9.58 16.75
CA ARG A 119 16.55 10.29 17.56
C ARG A 119 16.04 9.43 18.70
N LEU A 120 15.69 8.17 18.41
CA LEU A 120 15.30 7.20 19.43
C LEU A 120 16.39 7.02 20.47
N GLN A 121 17.63 6.74 20.05
CA GLN A 121 18.76 6.51 20.95
C GLN A 121 19.04 7.72 21.87
N ASN A 122 18.76 8.94 21.39
CA ASN A 122 18.90 10.19 22.13
C ASN A 122 17.68 10.55 23.00
N GLY A 123 16.68 9.67 23.12
CA GLY A 123 15.51 9.91 23.94
C GLY A 123 14.50 10.89 23.34
N GLN A 124 14.62 11.18 22.05
CA GLN A 124 13.68 12.04 21.35
C GLN A 124 12.48 11.22 20.87
N ARG A 125 11.29 11.84 20.91
CA ARG A 125 10.12 11.26 20.24
C ARG A 125 10.31 11.33 18.73
N ILE A 126 10.00 10.24 18.05
CA ILE A 126 9.79 10.28 16.60
C ILE A 126 8.43 10.96 16.38
N PRO A 127 8.36 11.99 15.52
CA PRO A 127 7.09 12.53 15.05
C PRO A 127 6.19 11.42 14.52
N LEU A 128 4.88 11.61 14.60
CA LEU A 128 3.97 10.80 13.79
C LEU A 128 4.30 11.11 12.33
N PHE A 129 4.74 10.10 11.59
CA PHE A 129 4.89 10.15 10.14
C PHE A 129 3.74 9.34 9.53
N THR A 130 3.48 9.56 8.23
CA THR A 130 2.47 8.82 7.46
C THR A 130 2.86 7.34 7.35
N MET A 131 2.19 6.55 6.51
CA MET A 131 2.60 5.15 6.30
C MET A 131 3.83 5.03 5.39
N CYS A 132 4.29 6.13 4.78
CA CYS A 132 5.62 6.29 4.18
C CYS A 132 6.65 6.74 5.21
N GLY A 133 7.93 6.43 4.98
CA GLY A 133 9.00 6.83 5.90
C GLY A 133 9.23 8.35 5.89
N PRO A 134 9.91 8.89 6.91
CA PRO A 134 10.10 10.33 7.07
C PRO A 134 10.89 10.99 5.93
N ASN A 135 11.61 10.21 5.11
CA ASN A 135 12.32 10.70 3.93
C ASN A 135 11.80 10.04 2.64
N GLY A 136 10.62 9.42 2.69
CA GLY A 136 9.99 8.77 1.54
C GLY A 136 10.38 7.33 1.33
N GLU A 137 10.90 6.71 2.38
CA GLU A 137 11.10 5.28 2.37
C GLU A 137 9.75 4.58 2.10
N PRO A 138 9.74 3.54 1.26
CA PRO A 138 8.51 2.84 0.90
C PRO A 138 7.81 2.27 2.14
N ALA A 139 6.49 2.20 2.10
CA ALA A 139 5.68 1.72 3.23
C ALA A 139 6.09 0.31 3.66
N SER A 140 6.48 -0.55 2.73
CA SER A 140 7.04 -1.87 3.03
C SER A 140 8.30 -1.82 3.88
N ALA A 141 9.24 -0.92 3.58
CA ALA A 141 10.46 -0.75 4.36
C ALA A 141 10.16 -0.21 5.76
N VAL A 142 9.20 0.71 5.88
CA VAL A 142 8.71 1.18 7.19
C VAL A 142 8.12 0.04 8.00
N ARG A 143 7.22 -0.78 7.42
CA ARG A 143 6.61 -1.91 8.10
C ARG A 143 7.67 -2.89 8.61
N GLN A 144 8.64 -3.23 7.76
CA GLN A 144 9.75 -4.11 8.14
C GLN A 144 10.61 -3.52 9.26
N PHE A 145 10.92 -2.22 9.17
CA PHE A 145 11.66 -1.51 10.21
C PHE A 145 10.93 -1.55 11.56
N LEU A 146 9.63 -1.23 11.57
CA LEU A 146 8.81 -1.28 12.77
C LEU A 146 8.78 -2.70 13.38
N GLU A 147 8.61 -3.73 12.55
CA GLU A 147 8.65 -5.12 13.00
C GLU A 147 9.98 -5.49 13.65
N ASP A 148 11.10 -5.14 13.01
CA ASP A 148 12.42 -5.52 13.51
C ASP A 148 12.76 -4.78 14.81
N VAL A 149 12.37 -3.50 14.93
CA VAL A 149 12.49 -2.76 16.20
C VAL A 149 11.71 -3.45 17.32
N MET A 150 10.48 -3.88 17.04
CA MET A 150 9.64 -4.58 18.02
C MET A 150 10.25 -5.94 18.41
N LYS A 151 10.78 -6.70 17.44
CA LYS A 151 11.48 -7.99 17.70
C LYS A 151 12.72 -7.81 18.57
N GLU A 152 13.56 -6.80 18.29
CA GLU A 152 14.75 -6.49 19.10
C GLU A 152 14.42 -6.01 20.51
N ALA A 153 13.32 -5.29 20.67
CA ALA A 153 12.87 -4.89 22.00
C ALA A 153 12.30 -6.06 22.81
N ALA A 154 11.58 -6.99 22.17
CA ALA A 154 11.04 -8.18 22.80
C ALA A 154 12.15 -9.15 23.26
N SER A 155 13.19 -9.33 22.45
CA SER A 155 14.33 -10.22 22.77
C SER A 155 15.13 -9.75 24.00
N SER A 156 15.13 -8.45 24.28
CA SER A 156 15.95 -7.85 25.35
C SER A 156 15.38 -8.07 26.77
N ASN A 157 14.06 -8.27 26.97
CA ASN A 157 13.50 -8.71 28.27
C ASN A 157 11.97 -9.09 28.23
N PRO A 158 11.59 -10.36 28.03
CA PRO A 158 10.20 -10.78 27.80
C PRO A 158 9.24 -10.50 28.98
N ARG A 159 9.68 -10.76 30.23
CA ARG A 159 8.81 -10.73 31.43
C ARG A 159 8.45 -9.33 31.95
N ARG A 160 9.00 -8.29 31.32
CA ARG A 160 8.94 -6.91 31.81
C ARG A 160 8.24 -5.98 30.84
N LEU A 161 7.80 -6.47 29.68
CA LEU A 161 6.92 -5.72 28.76
C LEU A 161 5.57 -5.50 29.47
N GLU A 162 4.95 -6.56 29.99
CA GLU A 162 3.67 -6.50 30.72
C GLU A 162 3.69 -5.55 31.94
N ARG A 163 4.72 -5.62 32.80
CA ARG A 163 4.60 -5.10 34.18
C ARG A 163 4.77 -3.58 34.34
N ARG A 164 5.51 -2.89 33.45
CA ARG A 164 5.71 -1.43 33.48
C ARG A 164 4.82 -0.67 32.47
N PHE A 165 4.35 -1.35 31.42
CA PHE A 165 3.38 -0.80 30.47
C PHE A 165 2.03 -0.51 31.14
N LEU A 166 1.57 -1.42 32.01
CA LEU A 166 0.31 -1.31 32.73
C LEU A 166 0.24 -0.09 33.67
N SER A 167 1.37 0.49 34.08
CA SER A 167 1.41 1.68 34.95
C SER A 167 1.36 3.00 34.19
N SER A 168 1.89 3.07 32.96
CA SER A 168 1.94 4.31 32.17
C SER A 168 0.64 4.59 31.43
N LEU A 169 -0.10 3.54 31.06
CA LEU A 169 -1.40 3.61 30.37
C LEU A 169 -2.61 3.73 31.32
N ARG A 170 -2.37 3.67 32.64
CA ARG A 170 -3.44 3.72 33.66
C ARG A 170 -4.26 5.01 33.66
N GLN A 171 -3.81 6.04 32.95
CA GLN A 171 -4.44 7.37 32.91
C GLN A 171 -5.04 7.76 31.56
N ALA A 172 -4.84 6.99 30.48
CA ALA A 172 -5.18 7.46 29.14
C ALA A 172 -6.29 6.67 28.41
N LEU A 173 -6.37 5.34 28.56
CA LEU A 173 -7.20 4.52 27.68
C LEU A 173 -7.83 3.31 28.41
N GLY A 174 -9.01 2.89 27.95
CA GLY A 174 -9.87 1.88 28.59
C GLY A 174 -9.30 0.45 28.59
N GLY A 175 -9.90 -0.43 29.40
CA GLY A 175 -9.39 -1.78 29.73
C GLY A 175 -9.21 -2.77 28.58
N LEU A 176 -9.75 -2.50 27.38
CA LEU A 176 -9.65 -3.35 26.18
C LEU A 176 -8.27 -3.29 25.48
N GLU A 177 -7.53 -2.19 25.64
CA GLU A 177 -6.16 -2.07 25.08
C GLU A 177 -5.12 -2.86 25.86
N ARG A 178 -5.45 -3.32 27.09
CA ARG A 178 -4.56 -4.14 27.91
C ARG A 178 -4.23 -5.51 27.30
N LEU A 179 -5.07 -6.03 26.40
CA LEU A 179 -4.97 -7.40 25.86
C LEU A 179 -4.28 -7.49 24.48
N ALA A 180 -4.41 -6.45 23.65
CA ALA A 180 -3.66 -6.31 22.39
C ALA A 180 -2.15 -6.06 22.58
N LEU A 181 -1.72 -5.92 23.85
CA LEU A 181 -0.35 -5.70 24.32
C LEU A 181 0.38 -7.01 24.69
N THR A 182 -0.22 -8.16 24.40
CA THR A 182 0.46 -9.45 24.49
C THR A 182 1.44 -9.59 23.32
N THR A 183 2.48 -10.40 23.50
CA THR A 183 3.55 -10.65 22.53
C THR A 183 3.07 -11.12 21.15
N THR A 184 1.79 -11.46 21.02
CA THR A 184 1.15 -11.91 19.79
C THR A 184 0.97 -10.79 18.76
N SER A 185 0.55 -9.56 19.08
CA SER A 185 0.20 -8.56 18.03
C SER A 185 1.37 -8.13 17.13
N TYR A 186 2.62 -8.19 17.60
CA TYR A 186 3.80 -7.93 16.76
C TYR A 186 4.27 -9.16 15.95
N GLU A 187 3.84 -10.37 16.32
CA GLU A 187 4.13 -11.61 15.58
C GLU A 187 3.18 -11.80 14.39
N ALA A 188 2.16 -10.94 14.26
CA ALA A 188 1.16 -11.04 13.21
C ALA A 188 1.82 -10.65 11.89
N SER A 189 2.24 -11.64 11.11
CA SER A 189 2.65 -11.43 9.72
C SER A 189 1.38 -11.15 8.92
N LEU A 190 1.12 -9.87 8.69
CA LEU A 190 0.03 -9.38 7.86
C LEU A 190 0.60 -8.96 6.52
N GLU A 191 0.74 -9.92 5.62
CA GLU A 191 1.16 -9.63 4.25
C GLU A 191 -0.01 -8.96 3.49
N PRO A 192 0.09 -7.68 3.10
CA PRO A 192 -1.04 -6.90 2.61
C PRO A 192 -1.59 -7.39 1.26
N TRP A 193 -0.79 -8.15 0.52
CA TRP A 193 -1.18 -8.74 -0.76
C TRP A 193 -1.92 -10.09 -0.63
N ASN A 194 -2.21 -10.58 0.57
CA ASN A 194 -2.96 -11.82 0.74
C ASN A 194 -4.46 -11.61 0.56
N ILE A 195 -5.10 -12.56 -0.12
CA ILE A 195 -6.55 -12.73 -0.08
C ILE A 195 -6.83 -13.77 1.00
N VAL A 196 -7.35 -13.32 2.14
CA VAL A 196 -7.67 -14.16 3.29
C VAL A 196 -9.11 -14.67 3.20
N SER A 197 -9.37 -15.87 3.72
CA SER A 197 -10.72 -16.39 3.94
C SER A 197 -11.36 -15.74 5.18
N THR A 198 -12.68 -15.89 5.32
CA THR A 198 -13.41 -15.39 6.50
C THR A 198 -12.89 -16.01 7.80
N ASP A 199 -12.57 -17.30 7.80
CA ASP A 199 -12.03 -17.99 8.98
C ASP A 199 -10.64 -17.47 9.35
N GLU A 200 -9.75 -17.34 8.36
CA GLU A 200 -8.42 -16.73 8.56
C GLU A 200 -8.54 -15.28 9.07
N MET A 201 -9.51 -14.52 8.56
CA MET A 201 -9.76 -13.15 9.00
C MET A 201 -10.19 -13.11 10.48
N ASN A 202 -11.00 -14.07 10.94
CA ASN A 202 -11.39 -14.17 12.33
C ASN A 202 -10.20 -14.52 13.23
N GLU A 203 -9.37 -15.49 12.83
CA GLU A 203 -8.13 -15.85 13.54
C GLU A 203 -7.15 -14.67 13.63
N LEU A 204 -6.93 -13.97 12.51
CA LEU A 204 -6.08 -12.78 12.48
C LEU A 204 -6.61 -11.65 13.36
N SER A 205 -7.93 -11.46 13.39
CA SER A 205 -8.58 -10.46 14.26
C SER A 205 -8.36 -10.81 15.74
N ILE A 206 -8.60 -12.08 16.12
CA ILE A 206 -8.35 -12.57 17.48
C ILE A 206 -6.89 -12.37 17.87
N PHE A 207 -5.98 -12.69 16.95
CA PHE A 207 -4.55 -12.60 17.20
C PHE A 207 -4.07 -11.14 17.36
N ALA A 208 -4.57 -10.22 16.53
CA ALA A 208 -4.19 -8.81 16.56
C ALA A 208 -4.79 -8.05 17.76
N TYR A 209 -6.02 -8.37 18.15
CA TYR A 209 -6.73 -7.68 19.24
C TYR A 209 -6.67 -8.43 20.59
N GLY A 210 -6.20 -9.67 20.61
CA GLY A 210 -6.17 -10.56 21.77
C GLY A 210 -7.49 -11.33 21.97
N PHE A 211 -7.43 -12.56 22.49
CA PHE A 211 -8.62 -13.34 22.84
C PHE A 211 -9.30 -12.71 24.06
N THR A 212 -10.41 -12.00 23.85
CA THR A 212 -11.16 -11.37 24.94
C THR A 212 -12.26 -12.27 25.52
N GLY A 213 -12.50 -13.46 24.94
CA GLY A 213 -13.70 -14.27 25.23
C GLY A 213 -15.00 -13.63 24.74
N LEU A 214 -14.92 -12.43 24.17
CA LEU A 214 -15.98 -11.70 23.48
C LEU A 214 -15.62 -11.69 21.99
N PRO A 215 -16.60 -11.60 21.07
CA PRO A 215 -16.31 -11.29 19.68
C PRO A 215 -15.42 -10.04 19.63
N PRO A 216 -14.42 -9.98 18.73
CA PRO A 216 -13.51 -8.85 18.67
C PRO A 216 -14.35 -7.57 18.69
N MET A 217 -14.16 -6.76 19.72
CA MET A 217 -14.66 -5.40 19.75
C MET A 217 -13.87 -4.62 18.69
N LEU A 218 -14.11 -4.93 17.42
CA LEU A 218 -14.20 -3.87 16.43
C LEU A 218 -15.11 -2.82 17.07
N PRO A 219 -14.78 -1.52 16.99
CA PRO A 219 -15.61 -0.47 17.57
C PRO A 219 -17.07 -0.80 17.27
N ARG A 220 -17.91 -1.00 18.29
CA ARG A 220 -19.28 -1.45 18.11
C ARG A 220 -19.97 -0.57 17.06
N ALA A 221 -20.75 -1.20 16.17
CA ALA A 221 -21.61 -0.60 15.16
C ALA A 221 -22.46 0.56 15.69
N ALA A 222 -21.88 1.76 15.64
CA ALA A 222 -22.63 3.01 15.65
C ALA A 222 -22.47 3.77 14.32
N LYS A 223 -21.56 3.32 13.44
CA LYS A 223 -21.35 3.89 12.09
C LYS A 223 -21.11 2.87 10.96
N TRP A 224 -20.91 1.59 11.27
CA TRP A 224 -20.48 0.58 10.28
C TRP A 224 -21.62 0.08 9.37
N GLU A 225 -22.88 0.33 9.75
CA GLU A 225 -24.07 0.10 8.90
C GLU A 225 -24.18 1.11 7.74
N ALA A 226 -23.21 2.02 7.56
CA ALA A 226 -23.26 3.12 6.59
C ALA A 226 -22.02 3.30 5.70
N ASP A 227 -21.01 2.41 5.76
CA ASP A 227 -19.86 2.48 4.83
C ASP A 227 -20.29 2.01 3.43
N ARG A 228 -20.44 2.96 2.53
CA ARG A 228 -20.82 2.77 1.13
C ARG A 228 -19.60 2.54 0.23
N SER A 229 -18.40 2.49 0.78
CA SER A 229 -17.19 2.30 -0.01
C SER A 229 -17.15 0.94 -0.67
N GLU A 230 -16.68 0.90 -1.91
CA GLU A 230 -16.34 -0.35 -2.59
C GLU A 230 -14.92 -0.79 -2.16
N TRP A 231 -14.84 -2.03 -1.68
CA TRP A 231 -13.61 -2.67 -1.18
C TRP A 231 -13.20 -3.79 -2.11
N ARG A 232 -11.94 -3.79 -2.55
CA ARG A 232 -11.46 -4.66 -3.63
C ARG A 232 -10.09 -5.23 -3.30
N PHE A 233 -9.75 -6.39 -3.86
CA PHE A 233 -8.37 -6.90 -3.82
C PHE A 233 -7.61 -6.53 -5.10
N SER A 234 -6.36 -6.10 -4.96
CA SER A 234 -5.53 -5.67 -6.10
C SER A 234 -5.33 -6.77 -7.14
N ALA A 235 -4.96 -6.39 -8.36
CA ALA A 235 -4.57 -7.35 -9.40
C ALA A 235 -3.36 -8.19 -8.98
N ALA A 236 -2.41 -7.60 -8.25
CA ALA A 236 -1.26 -8.32 -7.70
C ALA A 236 -1.67 -9.39 -6.67
N ALA A 237 -2.57 -9.06 -5.73
CA ALA A 237 -3.09 -10.01 -4.74
C ALA A 237 -3.82 -11.18 -5.42
N THR A 238 -4.61 -10.87 -6.45
CA THR A 238 -5.32 -11.83 -7.29
C THR A 238 -4.33 -12.79 -7.98
N ALA A 239 -3.26 -12.25 -8.60
CA ALA A 239 -2.23 -13.06 -9.22
C ALA A 239 -1.47 -13.93 -8.19
N ILE A 240 -1.15 -13.39 -7.02
CA ILE A 240 -0.47 -14.14 -5.94
C ILE A 240 -1.34 -15.29 -5.46
N HIS A 241 -2.63 -15.06 -5.23
CA HIS A 241 -3.57 -16.10 -4.84
C HIS A 241 -3.66 -17.21 -5.89
N PHE A 242 -3.75 -16.84 -7.17
CA PHE A 242 -3.70 -17.80 -8.28
C PHE A 242 -2.40 -18.61 -8.29
N LEU A 243 -1.24 -17.95 -8.18
CA LEU A 243 0.06 -18.63 -8.17
C LEU A 243 0.20 -19.60 -6.98
N LYS A 244 -0.28 -19.22 -5.79
CA LYS A 244 -0.30 -20.12 -4.62
C LYS A 244 -1.13 -21.38 -4.86
N SER A 245 -2.21 -21.29 -5.64
CA SER A 245 -3.07 -22.44 -5.97
C SER A 245 -2.43 -23.44 -6.94
N LEU A 246 -1.38 -23.03 -7.67
CA LEU A 246 -0.73 -23.88 -8.68
C LEU A 246 0.44 -24.69 -8.11
N PRO A 247 0.59 -25.97 -8.48
CA PRO A 247 1.80 -26.73 -8.20
C PRO A 247 3.03 -26.11 -8.89
N ASN A 248 4.22 -26.28 -8.27
CA ASN A 248 5.49 -25.78 -8.81
C ASN A 248 5.77 -26.31 -10.24
N THR A 249 5.34 -27.54 -10.53
CA THR A 249 5.47 -28.18 -11.85
C THR A 249 4.66 -27.49 -12.95
N VAL A 250 3.65 -26.71 -12.58
CA VAL A 250 2.84 -25.89 -13.49
C VAL A 250 3.39 -24.47 -13.54
N ARG A 251 3.76 -23.90 -12.39
CA ARG A 251 4.30 -22.53 -12.29
C ARG A 251 5.54 -22.30 -13.14
N CYS A 252 6.40 -23.31 -13.30
CA CYS A 252 7.60 -23.23 -14.15
C CYS A 252 7.30 -23.04 -15.65
N HIS A 253 6.04 -23.20 -16.07
CA HIS A 253 5.60 -22.99 -17.45
C HIS A 253 5.06 -21.59 -17.71
N LEU A 254 4.77 -20.80 -16.67
CA LEU A 254 4.34 -19.42 -16.83
C LEU A 254 5.47 -18.57 -17.44
N ARG A 255 5.12 -17.65 -18.33
CA ARG A 255 6.09 -16.76 -18.98
C ARG A 255 5.78 -15.28 -18.79
N LYS A 256 4.52 -14.88 -18.89
CA LYS A 256 4.14 -13.47 -18.75
C LYS A 256 2.85 -13.31 -17.95
N LEU A 257 2.88 -12.50 -16.91
CA LEU A 257 1.70 -12.00 -16.20
C LEU A 257 1.55 -10.51 -16.46
N VAL A 258 0.32 -10.06 -16.70
CA VAL A 258 -0.05 -8.66 -16.79
C VAL A 258 -1.00 -8.36 -15.64
N LEU A 259 -0.67 -7.38 -14.80
CA LEU A 259 -1.46 -6.99 -13.64
C LEU A 259 -2.05 -5.61 -13.92
N LEU A 260 -3.37 -5.51 -14.06
CA LEU A 260 -4.10 -4.28 -14.32
C LEU A 260 -4.67 -3.75 -13.02
N GLU A 261 -3.95 -2.82 -12.42
CA GLU A 261 -4.37 -2.09 -11.22
C GLU A 261 -5.18 -0.86 -11.65
N ASP A 262 -6.40 -1.13 -12.14
CA ASP A 262 -7.32 -0.16 -12.72
C ASP A 262 -8.31 0.43 -11.70
N LYS A 263 -8.32 -0.10 -10.47
CA LYS A 263 -9.10 0.40 -9.34
C LYS A 263 -8.27 0.35 -8.06
N GLN A 264 -8.53 1.29 -7.16
CA GLN A 264 -7.98 1.27 -5.80
C GLN A 264 -8.48 0.02 -5.04
N ALA A 265 -7.59 -0.56 -4.24
CA ALA A 265 -7.80 -1.82 -3.53
C ALA A 265 -7.34 -1.77 -2.06
N VAL A 266 -7.41 -2.91 -1.37
CA VAL A 266 -6.90 -3.18 -0.01
C VAL A 266 -5.46 -2.64 0.20
N PRO A 267 -5.00 -2.46 1.45
CA PRO A 267 -4.10 -1.38 1.81
C PRO A 267 -2.68 -1.63 1.36
N PHE A 268 -1.94 -0.53 1.15
CA PHE A 268 -0.55 -0.55 0.67
C PHE A 268 -0.39 -1.26 -0.67
N GLN A 269 -1.36 -1.06 -1.57
CA GLN A 269 -1.42 -1.67 -2.89
C GLN A 269 -0.10 -1.51 -3.65
N GLU A 270 0.56 -0.36 -3.54
CA GLU A 270 1.89 -0.08 -4.09
C GLU A 270 2.93 -1.17 -3.76
N SER A 271 2.88 -1.73 -2.55
CA SER A 271 3.84 -2.71 -2.03
C SER A 271 3.59 -4.16 -2.46
N HIS A 272 2.45 -4.44 -3.10
CA HIS A 272 2.04 -5.82 -3.43
C HIS A 272 2.98 -6.54 -4.42
N GLY A 273 3.87 -5.79 -5.10
CA GLY A 273 4.94 -6.38 -5.91
C GLY A 273 5.86 -7.31 -5.12
N LEU A 274 6.02 -7.09 -3.81
CA LEU A 274 6.85 -7.93 -2.94
C LEU A 274 6.38 -9.39 -2.87
N GLY A 275 5.05 -9.60 -2.84
CA GLY A 275 4.45 -10.94 -2.80
C GLY A 275 4.72 -11.78 -4.05
N LEU A 276 5.23 -11.17 -5.13
CA LEU A 276 5.56 -11.85 -6.37
C LEU A 276 7.01 -12.39 -6.41
N ILE A 277 7.89 -11.88 -5.52
CA ILE A 277 9.31 -12.23 -5.49
C ILE A 277 9.55 -13.75 -5.42
N PRO A 278 8.88 -14.53 -4.55
CA PRO A 278 9.13 -15.97 -4.46
C PRO A 278 8.89 -16.70 -5.79
N PHE A 279 7.86 -16.30 -6.54
CA PHE A 279 7.50 -16.93 -7.81
C PHE A 279 8.46 -16.56 -8.94
N CYS A 280 8.97 -15.32 -8.95
CA CYS A 280 10.00 -14.92 -9.90
C CYS A 280 11.35 -15.60 -9.62
N ARG A 281 11.68 -15.85 -8.35
CA ARG A 281 12.87 -16.65 -7.97
C ARG A 281 12.73 -18.11 -8.38
N GLU A 282 11.55 -18.70 -8.16
CA GLU A 282 11.24 -20.08 -8.56
C GLU A 282 11.29 -20.27 -10.08
N ASN A 283 10.78 -19.30 -10.84
CA ASN A 283 10.74 -19.34 -12.30
C ASN A 283 11.45 -18.10 -12.89
N PRO A 284 12.77 -18.19 -13.18
CA PRO A 284 13.54 -17.08 -13.75
C PRO A 284 13.08 -16.61 -15.14
N LEU A 285 12.23 -17.39 -15.82
CA LEU A 285 11.64 -17.03 -17.12
C LEU A 285 10.30 -16.30 -16.97
N LEU A 286 9.77 -16.17 -15.76
CA LEU A 286 8.56 -15.40 -15.50
C LEU A 286 8.85 -13.90 -15.64
N ARG A 287 7.97 -13.21 -16.35
CA ARG A 287 7.97 -11.77 -16.53
C ARG A 287 6.63 -11.21 -16.05
N ILE A 288 6.70 -10.15 -15.27
CA ILE A 288 5.54 -9.48 -14.69
C ILE A 288 5.54 -8.04 -15.18
N GLU A 289 4.42 -7.65 -15.75
CA GLU A 289 4.14 -6.28 -16.16
C GLU A 289 2.96 -5.77 -15.33
N ARG A 290 3.24 -4.89 -14.38
CA ARG A 290 2.23 -4.24 -13.56
C ARG A 290 1.87 -2.90 -14.18
N ARG A 291 0.60 -2.70 -14.50
CA ARG A 291 0.07 -1.47 -15.09
C ARG A 291 -0.89 -0.83 -14.10
N VAL A 292 -0.67 0.43 -13.75
CA VAL A 292 -1.46 1.16 -12.77
C VAL A 292 -2.10 2.34 -13.45
N SER A 293 -3.43 2.41 -13.43
CA SER A 293 -4.13 3.58 -13.97
C SER A 293 -3.87 4.79 -13.09
N LEU A 294 -3.40 5.90 -13.66
CA LEU A 294 -3.26 7.14 -12.90
C LEU A 294 -4.62 7.65 -12.44
N TRP A 295 -5.60 7.70 -13.35
CA TRP A 295 -6.92 8.28 -13.11
C TRP A 295 -7.82 7.43 -12.22
N ASN A 296 -7.84 6.11 -12.41
CA ASN A 296 -8.75 5.23 -11.70
C ASN A 296 -8.12 4.57 -10.47
N ASN A 297 -6.83 4.82 -10.22
CA ASN A 297 -6.11 4.24 -9.10
C ASN A 297 -5.11 5.22 -8.44
N ALA A 298 -3.96 5.50 -9.07
CA ALA A 298 -2.85 6.14 -8.36
C ALA A 298 -3.17 7.55 -7.79
N PHE A 299 -3.97 8.37 -8.50
CA PHE A 299 -4.38 9.70 -8.02
C PHE A 299 -5.43 9.68 -6.89
N HIS A 300 -5.87 8.51 -6.43
CA HIS A 300 -6.86 8.40 -5.36
C HIS A 300 -6.15 8.46 -3.99
N GLU A 301 -6.60 9.34 -3.09
CA GLU A 301 -5.91 9.63 -1.81
C GLU A 301 -6.20 8.57 -0.74
N SER A 302 -7.45 8.10 -0.67
CA SER A 302 -8.05 7.42 0.48
C SER A 302 -7.22 6.26 1.07
N ARG A 303 -6.53 5.50 0.22
CA ARG A 303 -5.76 4.31 0.61
C ARG A 303 -4.27 4.38 0.25
N SER A 304 -3.76 5.58 -0.02
CA SER A 304 -2.31 5.78 -0.22
C SER A 304 -1.57 5.67 1.11
N SER A 305 -0.37 5.10 1.10
CA SER A 305 0.51 5.14 2.28
C SER A 305 0.95 6.56 2.68
N THR A 306 0.82 7.54 1.78
CA THR A 306 1.23 8.91 2.06
C THR A 306 0.20 9.71 2.85
N PHE A 307 -1.08 9.33 2.84
CA PHE A 307 -2.13 10.12 3.48
C PHE A 307 -2.64 9.47 4.77
N LEU A 308 -3.34 10.26 5.58
CA LEU A 308 -4.14 9.68 6.68
C LEU A 308 -5.20 8.77 6.07
N PHE A 309 -5.50 7.68 6.77
CA PHE A 309 -6.51 6.73 6.32
C PHE A 309 -7.87 7.42 6.20
N GLU A 310 -8.39 7.50 4.97
CA GLU A 310 -9.75 7.95 4.64
C GLU A 310 -10.44 6.81 3.87
N THR A 311 -11.74 6.60 4.08
CA THR A 311 -12.47 5.67 3.19
C THR A 311 -12.73 6.34 1.82
N PRO A 312 -12.96 5.57 0.74
CA PRO A 312 -13.43 6.15 -0.52
C PRO A 312 -14.69 7.02 -0.36
N GLN A 313 -15.60 6.64 0.54
CA GLN A 313 -16.75 7.45 0.90
C GLN A 313 -16.34 8.79 1.52
N ASP A 314 -15.43 8.80 2.50
CA ASP A 314 -14.96 10.03 3.14
C ASP A 314 -14.36 11.01 2.12
N GLN A 315 -13.54 10.50 1.20
CA GLN A 315 -12.94 11.29 0.13
C GLN A 315 -14.02 11.89 -0.78
N TYR A 316 -14.96 11.06 -1.27
CA TYR A 316 -16.04 11.53 -2.13
C TYR A 316 -16.92 12.58 -1.45
N GLU A 317 -17.34 12.32 -0.20
CA GLU A 317 -18.18 13.25 0.56
C GLU A 317 -17.46 14.56 0.88
N ARG A 318 -16.14 14.53 1.08
CA ARG A 318 -15.32 15.74 1.22
C ARG A 318 -15.40 16.61 -0.05
N LEU A 319 -15.20 16.03 -1.23
CA LEU A 319 -15.34 16.78 -2.49
C LEU A 319 -16.75 17.32 -2.71
N VAL A 320 -17.79 16.58 -2.30
CA VAL A 320 -19.19 17.07 -2.36
C VAL A 320 -19.39 18.26 -1.43
N ARG A 321 -18.95 18.18 -0.17
CA ARG A 321 -19.07 19.26 0.81
C ARG A 321 -18.34 20.53 0.38
N GLU A 322 -17.17 20.36 -0.25
CA GLU A 322 -16.34 21.47 -0.73
C GLU A 322 -16.74 21.99 -2.11
N ASP A 323 -17.76 21.39 -2.74
CA ASP A 323 -18.13 21.59 -4.14
C ASP A 323 -16.93 21.55 -5.11
N LYS A 324 -15.98 20.64 -4.86
CA LYS A 324 -14.81 20.42 -5.72
C LYS A 324 -15.06 19.31 -6.73
N ASN A 325 -14.54 19.48 -7.95
CA ASN A 325 -14.65 18.51 -9.03
C ASN A 325 -13.34 18.33 -9.80
N SER A 326 -12.23 18.52 -9.10
CA SER A 326 -10.90 18.61 -9.69
C SER A 326 -9.87 17.97 -8.77
N LEU A 327 -8.85 17.37 -9.37
CA LEU A 327 -7.69 16.82 -8.69
C LEU A 327 -6.78 17.95 -8.18
N ASP A 328 -6.43 17.94 -6.90
CA ASP A 328 -5.56 18.94 -6.30
C ASP A 328 -4.09 18.65 -6.63
N SER A 329 -3.36 19.67 -7.09
CA SER A 329 -1.96 19.55 -7.49
C SER A 329 -1.05 19.18 -6.32
N SER A 330 -1.40 19.58 -5.10
CA SER A 330 -0.62 19.24 -3.89
C SER A 330 -0.54 17.74 -3.63
N LEU A 331 -1.46 16.95 -4.18
CA LEU A 331 -1.56 15.51 -3.93
C LEU A 331 -0.86 14.66 -4.99
N ILE A 332 -0.58 15.22 -6.17
CA ILE A 332 -0.19 14.42 -7.34
C ILE A 332 1.15 13.73 -7.13
N THR A 333 2.17 14.46 -6.67
CA THR A 333 3.50 13.89 -6.39
C THR A 333 3.42 12.85 -5.28
N ALA A 334 2.66 13.15 -4.21
CA ALA A 334 2.39 12.26 -3.09
C ALA A 334 1.65 10.96 -3.49
N SER A 335 0.77 11.03 -4.48
CA SER A 335 0.03 9.89 -5.01
C SER A 335 0.90 8.94 -5.83
N VAL A 336 1.87 9.45 -6.59
CA VAL A 336 2.67 8.63 -7.52
C VAL A 336 3.98 8.15 -6.92
N ALA A 337 4.55 8.88 -5.97
CA ALA A 337 5.83 8.56 -5.36
C ALA A 337 5.86 7.17 -4.69
N PRO A 338 4.85 6.74 -3.90
CA PRO A 338 4.86 5.42 -3.28
C PRO A 338 4.97 4.27 -4.28
N TRP A 339 4.27 4.37 -5.42
CA TRP A 339 4.34 3.37 -6.50
C TRP A 339 5.74 3.25 -7.10
N ILE A 340 6.41 4.39 -7.30
CA ILE A 340 7.77 4.43 -7.83
C ILE A 340 8.74 3.83 -6.80
N MET A 341 8.68 4.30 -5.55
CA MET A 341 9.60 3.88 -4.50
C MET A 341 9.47 2.40 -4.15
N GLU A 342 8.23 1.87 -4.08
CA GLU A 342 8.00 0.44 -3.86
C GLU A 342 8.49 -0.42 -5.01
N ALA A 343 8.31 0.03 -6.26
CA ALA A 343 8.84 -0.70 -7.41
C ALA A 343 10.37 -0.78 -7.36
N LEU A 344 11.05 0.33 -7.06
CA LEU A 344 12.51 0.38 -6.94
C LEU A 344 13.04 -0.47 -5.77
N ALA A 345 12.27 -0.61 -4.69
CA ALA A 345 12.61 -1.44 -3.54
C ALA A 345 12.55 -2.96 -3.83
N LEU A 346 11.92 -3.39 -4.93
CA LEU A 346 11.80 -4.81 -5.26
C LEU A 346 13.17 -5.47 -5.53
N ALA A 347 14.08 -4.79 -6.23
CA ALA A 347 15.39 -5.34 -6.56
C ALA A 347 16.26 -5.57 -5.30
N PRO A 348 16.40 -4.60 -4.37
CA PRO A 348 17.02 -4.82 -3.06
C PRO A 348 16.34 -5.91 -2.22
N ALA A 349 15.01 -6.05 -2.30
CA ALA A 349 14.27 -7.16 -1.68
C ALA A 349 14.51 -8.52 -2.37
N GLY A 350 15.25 -8.51 -3.49
CA GLY A 350 15.74 -9.65 -4.24
C GLY A 350 14.75 -10.21 -5.26
N MET A 351 13.95 -9.33 -5.86
CA MET A 351 13.30 -9.57 -7.15
C MET A 351 14.37 -9.80 -8.23
N PRO A 352 14.31 -10.91 -9.01
CA PRO A 352 15.28 -11.15 -10.07
C PRO A 352 15.28 -10.05 -11.13
N ALA A 353 16.47 -9.72 -11.65
CA ALA A 353 16.61 -8.73 -12.71
C ALA A 353 15.73 -9.08 -13.93
N SER A 354 15.14 -8.06 -14.55
CA SER A 354 14.25 -8.20 -15.71
C SER A 354 12.96 -9.00 -15.48
N SER A 355 12.66 -9.45 -14.25
CA SER A 355 11.43 -10.21 -13.96
C SER A 355 10.20 -9.33 -13.75
N PHE A 356 10.39 -8.05 -13.43
CA PHE A 356 9.32 -7.11 -13.10
C PHE A 356 9.48 -5.79 -13.86
N SER A 357 8.35 -5.18 -14.21
CA SER A 357 8.25 -3.82 -14.74
C SER A 357 6.96 -3.16 -14.26
N LEU A 358 7.02 -1.85 -14.00
CA LEU A 358 5.87 -1.04 -13.63
C LEU A 358 5.59 -0.02 -14.74
N LEU A 359 4.33 0.06 -15.18
CA LEU A 359 3.82 1.11 -16.06
C LEU A 359 2.80 1.94 -15.28
N LEU A 360 3.09 3.23 -15.11
CA LEU A 360 2.11 4.22 -14.65
C LEU A 360 1.38 4.76 -15.89
N ASP A 361 0.12 4.36 -16.05
CA ASP A 361 -0.68 4.52 -17.26
C ASP A 361 -1.53 5.80 -17.20
N GLY A 362 -1.22 6.76 -18.07
CA GLY A 362 -1.96 8.02 -18.21
C GLY A 362 -3.19 7.95 -19.12
N ASN A 363 -3.49 6.80 -19.71
CA ASN A 363 -4.69 6.64 -20.55
C ASN A 363 -5.98 6.83 -19.72
N PRO A 364 -7.06 7.35 -20.34
CA PRO A 364 -7.17 7.73 -21.76
C PRO A 364 -6.67 9.16 -22.06
N LEU A 365 -6.06 9.86 -21.09
CA LEU A 365 -5.66 11.26 -21.21
C LEU A 365 -4.14 11.47 -21.08
N PRO A 366 -3.29 10.81 -21.90
CA PRO A 366 -1.83 10.89 -21.76
C PRO A 366 -1.30 12.33 -21.89
N GLN A 367 -1.93 13.17 -22.71
CA GLN A 367 -1.53 14.57 -22.89
C GLN A 367 -1.83 15.44 -21.67
N LEU A 368 -2.95 15.20 -20.99
CA LEU A 368 -3.25 15.86 -19.72
C LEU A 368 -2.26 15.40 -18.64
N CYS A 369 -1.94 14.11 -18.59
CA CYS A 369 -0.89 13.59 -17.70
C CYS A 369 0.47 14.24 -17.96
N THR A 370 0.86 14.45 -19.22
CA THR A 370 2.09 15.20 -19.57
C THR A 370 2.08 16.60 -18.97
N ARG A 371 0.99 17.37 -19.15
CA ARG A 371 0.88 18.71 -18.56
C ARG A 371 0.98 18.70 -17.04
N ILE A 372 0.29 17.75 -16.41
CA ILE A 372 0.31 17.56 -14.95
C ILE A 372 1.74 17.27 -14.47
N PHE A 373 2.42 16.29 -15.06
CA PHE A 373 3.75 15.88 -14.60
C PHE A 373 4.79 16.99 -14.82
N GLN A 374 4.74 17.69 -15.94
CA GLN A 374 5.66 18.79 -16.22
C GLN A 374 5.46 20.00 -15.28
N SER A 375 4.22 20.31 -14.91
CA SER A 375 3.91 21.50 -14.09
C SER A 375 3.89 21.23 -12.59
N VAL A 376 3.61 19.99 -12.18
CA VAL A 376 3.47 19.59 -10.77
C VAL A 376 4.66 18.74 -10.34
N VAL A 377 4.83 17.55 -10.92
CA VAL A 377 5.85 16.60 -10.46
C VAL A 377 7.26 17.15 -10.69
N GLN A 378 7.59 17.63 -11.89
CA GLN A 378 8.94 18.18 -12.16
C GLN A 378 9.23 19.43 -11.33
N ARG A 379 8.24 20.29 -11.13
CA ARG A 379 8.32 21.45 -10.23
C ARG A 379 8.63 20.99 -8.81
N ASP A 380 7.91 19.97 -8.35
CA ASP A 380 8.03 19.46 -6.99
C ASP A 380 9.44 18.91 -6.72
N LEU A 381 9.95 18.11 -7.64
CA LEU A 381 11.30 17.54 -7.57
C LEU A 381 12.40 18.59 -7.64
N CYS A 382 12.20 19.64 -8.45
CA CYS A 382 13.16 20.72 -8.61
C CYS A 382 13.31 21.53 -7.31
N TRP A 383 12.19 21.90 -6.69
CA TRP A 383 12.17 22.62 -5.42
C TRP A 383 12.73 21.76 -4.29
N GLN A 384 12.39 20.47 -4.23
CA GLN A 384 12.97 19.55 -3.25
C GLN A 384 14.49 19.46 -3.40
N SER A 385 14.99 19.29 -4.63
CA SER A 385 16.43 19.25 -4.91
C SER A 385 17.12 20.55 -4.52
N ALA A 386 16.48 21.70 -4.78
CA ALA A 386 16.99 23.01 -4.40
C ALA A 386 17.05 23.19 -2.88
N ILE A 387 16.05 22.70 -2.14
CA ILE A 387 16.07 22.72 -0.67
C ILE A 387 17.20 21.86 -0.12
N SER A 388 17.41 20.65 -0.65
CA SER A 388 18.52 19.80 -0.25
C SER A 388 19.87 20.52 -0.45
N GLU A 389 20.06 21.20 -1.58
CA GLU A 389 21.26 21.98 -1.86
C GLU A 389 21.45 23.17 -0.89
N VAL A 390 20.37 23.89 -0.54
CA VAL A 390 20.44 24.99 0.45
C VAL A 390 20.83 24.46 1.83
N ILE A 391 20.26 23.33 2.25
CA ILE A 391 20.58 22.69 3.53
C ILE A 391 22.06 22.27 3.58
N GLU A 392 22.58 21.67 2.51
CA GLU A 392 23.99 21.29 2.40
C GLU A 392 24.94 22.49 2.45
N LYS A 393 24.55 23.64 1.90
CA LYS A 393 25.38 24.86 1.80
C LYS A 393 25.34 25.78 3.02
N GLY A 394 24.78 25.33 4.14
CA GLY A 394 24.76 26.09 5.40
C GLY A 394 23.38 26.49 5.89
N GLY A 395 22.32 25.99 5.26
CA GLY A 395 20.93 26.14 5.70
C GLY A 395 20.34 27.52 5.45
N PHE A 396 19.08 27.69 5.87
CA PHE A 396 18.34 28.94 5.73
C PHE A 396 18.80 29.99 6.76
N PRO A 397 18.66 31.30 6.48
CA PRO A 397 19.02 32.37 7.43
C PRO A 397 18.36 32.24 8.82
N ASP A 398 17.20 31.59 8.93
CA ASP A 398 16.42 31.37 10.16
C ASP A 398 16.47 29.91 10.69
N TYR A 399 17.33 29.06 10.13
CA TYR A 399 17.33 27.61 10.38
C TYR A 399 17.55 27.20 11.85
N GLY A 400 18.33 27.99 12.60
CA GLY A 400 18.58 27.75 14.03
C GLY A 400 17.34 27.87 14.92
N THR A 401 16.37 28.71 14.55
CA THR A 401 15.09 28.86 15.26
C THR A 401 14.13 27.70 14.92
N LEU A 402 14.34 27.06 13.76
CA LEU A 402 13.49 26.00 13.21
C LEU A 402 13.70 24.63 13.84
N LEU A 403 14.93 24.28 14.23
CA LEU A 403 15.20 23.03 14.96
C LEU A 403 14.36 22.91 16.24
N HIS A 404 13.95 24.05 16.80
CA HIS A 404 13.05 24.15 17.95
C HIS A 404 11.56 23.89 17.59
N PHE A 405 11.12 24.29 16.39
CA PHE A 405 9.73 24.21 15.92
C PHE A 405 9.38 22.97 15.07
N MET A 406 10.37 22.29 14.46
CA MET A 406 10.19 20.96 13.81
C MET A 406 9.84 19.83 14.80
N THR A 407 9.62 20.18 16.07
CA THR A 407 9.00 19.34 17.09
C THR A 407 7.46 19.30 16.99
N LYS A 408 6.85 20.07 16.08
CA LYS A 408 5.43 19.96 15.72
C LYS A 408 5.25 19.14 14.42
N PRO A 409 4.31 18.17 14.41
CA PRO A 409 4.07 17.26 13.29
C PRO A 409 3.19 17.90 12.21
N ASN A 410 3.60 19.04 11.67
CA ASN A 410 2.88 19.66 10.56
C ASN A 410 3.72 19.55 9.29
N GLU A 411 3.18 18.70 8.41
CA GLU A 411 3.25 18.72 6.95
C GLU A 411 4.46 18.02 6.32
N ASP A 412 4.13 16.87 5.70
CA ASP A 412 4.93 15.87 4.99
C ASP A 412 5.64 16.38 3.71
N GLU A 413 6.12 17.62 3.70
CA GLU A 413 6.24 18.38 2.44
C GLU A 413 7.55 18.18 1.66
N PHE A 414 8.55 17.52 2.24
CA PHE A 414 9.80 17.17 1.54
C PHE A 414 10.27 15.76 1.89
N ALA A 415 9.41 14.79 1.59
CA ALA A 415 9.56 13.44 2.09
C ALA A 415 9.90 12.43 0.98
N TRP A 416 10.71 12.73 -0.06
CA TRP A 416 11.19 11.67 -0.97
C TRP A 416 12.61 11.88 -1.46
N THR A 417 13.60 11.73 -0.58
CA THR A 417 15.02 12.01 -0.88
C THR A 417 15.52 11.34 -2.17
N GLU A 418 15.04 10.13 -2.47
CA GLU A 418 15.49 9.34 -3.62
C GLU A 418 14.67 9.59 -4.91
N LEU A 419 13.49 10.22 -4.81
CA LEU A 419 12.58 10.39 -5.95
C LEU A 419 13.14 11.29 -7.07
N PRO A 420 13.85 12.40 -6.81
CA PRO A 420 14.47 13.19 -7.88
C PRO A 420 15.45 12.38 -8.73
N GLN A 421 16.24 11.51 -8.11
CA GLN A 421 17.15 10.64 -8.84
C GLN A 421 16.38 9.54 -9.59
N ALA A 422 15.38 8.92 -8.95
CA ALA A 422 14.52 7.94 -9.60
C ALA A 422 13.88 8.48 -10.88
N MET A 423 13.37 9.72 -10.86
CA MET A 423 12.72 10.35 -12.01
C MET A 423 13.70 10.67 -13.14
N LYS A 424 14.96 11.03 -12.83
CA LYS A 424 16.04 11.15 -13.82
C LYS A 424 16.32 9.81 -14.50
N ASP A 425 16.43 8.74 -13.72
CA ASP A 425 16.70 7.39 -14.23
C ASP A 425 15.54 6.87 -15.10
N ILE A 426 14.29 7.21 -14.73
CA ILE A 426 13.10 6.90 -15.53
C ILE A 426 13.13 7.66 -16.87
N ALA A 427 13.38 8.98 -16.85
CA ALA A 427 13.46 9.79 -18.05
C ALA A 427 14.56 9.30 -19.02
N SER A 428 15.69 8.84 -18.49
CA SER A 428 16.78 8.26 -19.29
C SER A 428 16.56 6.82 -19.75
N GLY A 429 15.43 6.19 -19.39
CA GLY A 429 15.11 4.80 -19.75
C GLY A 429 15.89 3.73 -18.97
N ASN A 430 16.53 4.11 -17.86
CA ASN A 430 17.36 3.22 -17.02
C ASN A 430 16.60 2.65 -15.81
N SER A 431 15.27 2.75 -15.80
CA SER A 431 14.42 2.28 -14.71
C SER A 431 13.48 1.15 -15.13
N ILE A 432 13.05 0.35 -14.15
CA ILE A 432 11.96 -0.63 -14.30
C ILE A 432 10.58 0.02 -14.33
N VAL A 433 10.49 1.28 -13.89
CA VAL A 433 9.28 2.10 -13.92
C VAL A 433 9.23 2.86 -15.24
N ARG A 434 8.05 2.92 -15.84
CA ARG A 434 7.79 3.56 -17.14
C ARG A 434 6.48 4.33 -17.11
N PHE A 435 6.38 5.26 -18.03
CA PHE A 435 5.16 6.00 -18.34
C PHE A 435 4.85 5.85 -19.83
N ASN A 436 3.59 5.95 -20.21
CA ASN A 436 3.15 5.96 -21.60
C ASN A 436 2.84 7.38 -22.13
N PHE A 437 3.31 8.40 -21.41
CA PHE A 437 3.23 9.80 -21.76
C PHE A 437 4.57 10.47 -21.41
N ASP A 438 4.79 11.68 -21.92
CA ASP A 438 5.99 12.45 -21.64
C ASP A 438 5.93 13.04 -20.21
N ILE A 439 6.89 12.68 -19.36
CA ILE A 439 7.00 13.17 -17.98
C ILE A 439 7.78 14.48 -17.85
N GLY A 440 8.34 14.98 -18.96
CA GLY A 440 9.19 16.17 -18.98
C GLY A 440 10.62 15.92 -18.50
N GLU A 441 11.44 16.95 -18.71
CA GLU A 441 12.84 16.95 -18.29
C GLU A 441 13.00 17.50 -16.86
N PRO A 442 13.91 16.94 -16.05
CA PRO A 442 14.27 17.48 -14.75
C PRO A 442 14.76 18.93 -14.87
N SER A 443 14.14 19.84 -14.12
CA SER A 443 14.55 21.25 -14.06
C SER A 443 15.80 21.44 -13.20
N ASP A 444 16.66 22.39 -13.57
CA ASP A 444 17.89 22.71 -12.84
C ASP A 444 17.60 23.41 -11.50
N PRO A 445 17.87 22.77 -10.34
CA PRO A 445 17.62 23.36 -9.03
C PRO A 445 18.55 24.54 -8.72
N THR A 446 19.73 24.61 -9.35
CA THR A 446 20.76 25.64 -9.09
C THR A 446 20.19 27.05 -9.27
N ARG A 447 19.31 27.21 -10.26
CA ARG A 447 18.64 28.48 -10.55
C ARG A 447 17.73 28.91 -9.41
N LEU A 448 16.88 28.01 -8.88
CA LEU A 448 16.01 28.28 -7.73
C LEU A 448 16.83 28.66 -6.50
N VAL A 449 17.92 27.92 -6.23
CA VAL A 449 18.83 28.21 -5.11
C VAL A 449 19.41 29.61 -5.25
N PHE A 450 19.89 29.98 -6.44
CA PHE A 450 20.49 31.29 -6.69
C PHE A 450 19.48 32.44 -6.56
N GLU A 451 18.29 32.29 -7.16
CA GLU A 451 17.22 33.30 -7.17
C GLU A 451 16.61 33.51 -5.77
N HIS A 452 16.62 32.47 -4.92
CA HIS A 452 15.93 32.48 -3.62
C HIS A 452 16.86 32.33 -2.41
N ARG A 453 18.17 32.55 -2.58
CA ARG A 453 19.21 32.43 -1.53
C ARG A 453 18.97 33.22 -0.24
N ASN A 454 18.17 34.29 -0.31
CA ASN A 454 17.88 35.17 0.83
C ASN A 454 16.53 34.87 1.50
N TRP A 455 15.78 33.88 1.00
CA TRP A 455 14.50 33.53 1.58
C TRP A 455 14.68 32.80 2.91
N THR A 456 13.77 33.06 3.84
CA THR A 456 13.60 32.23 5.04
C THR A 456 12.95 30.90 4.67
N TRP A 457 13.08 29.89 5.53
CA TRP A 457 12.35 28.64 5.36
C TRP A 457 10.84 28.85 5.24
N GLY A 458 10.26 29.68 6.11
CA GLY A 458 8.82 29.98 6.05
C GLY A 458 8.39 30.61 4.72
N THR A 459 9.27 31.40 4.10
CA THR A 459 9.01 31.94 2.75
C THR A 459 9.10 30.84 1.69
N TRP A 460 10.06 29.94 1.79
CA TRP A 460 10.20 28.77 0.92
C TRP A 460 8.96 27.87 0.96
N ILE A 461 8.51 27.46 2.15
CA ILE A 461 7.30 26.64 2.34
C ILE A 461 6.08 27.34 1.75
N LYS A 462 5.87 28.61 2.09
CA LYS A 462 4.75 29.37 1.55
C LYS A 462 4.77 29.39 0.01
N LYS A 463 5.94 29.60 -0.59
CA LYS A 463 6.10 29.68 -2.05
C LYS A 463 6.02 28.33 -2.73
N TRP A 464 6.37 27.26 -2.04
CA TRP A 464 6.13 25.89 -2.48
C TRP A 464 4.62 25.59 -2.59
N HIS A 465 3.81 26.08 -1.65
CA HIS A 465 2.35 25.97 -1.72
C HIS A 465 1.71 26.86 -2.78
N GLU A 466 2.35 27.98 -3.13
CA GLU A 466 1.94 28.81 -4.25
C GLU A 466 2.25 28.09 -5.58
N ARG A 467 1.21 27.55 -6.22
CA ARG A 467 1.29 26.87 -7.52
C ARG A 467 0.55 27.68 -8.59
N ASP A 468 1.07 27.66 -9.81
CA ASP A 468 0.42 28.33 -10.95
C ASP A 468 -0.92 27.68 -11.31
N ILE A 469 -0.98 26.36 -11.18
CA ILE A 469 -2.19 25.57 -11.36
C ILE A 469 -2.44 24.84 -10.04
N MET A 470 -3.55 25.17 -9.39
CA MET A 470 -3.92 24.55 -8.12
C MET A 470 -4.68 23.25 -8.33
N CYS A 471 -5.54 23.17 -9.34
CA CYS A 471 -6.42 22.04 -9.54
C CYS A 471 -6.54 21.65 -11.03
N TRP A 472 -6.82 20.38 -11.27
CA TRP A 472 -6.94 19.79 -12.60
C TRP A 472 -8.31 19.17 -12.79
N GLY A 473 -9.04 19.64 -13.80
CA GLY A 473 -10.24 18.94 -14.29
C GLY A 473 -9.85 17.79 -15.21
N THR A 474 -10.70 16.77 -15.27
CA THR A 474 -10.65 15.76 -16.32
C THR A 474 -11.24 16.31 -17.63
N GLU A 475 -10.99 15.63 -18.73
CA GLU A 475 -11.56 15.93 -20.06
C GLU A 475 -12.09 14.64 -20.70
N PRO A 476 -13.05 14.70 -21.65
CA PRO A 476 -13.55 13.51 -22.34
C PRO A 476 -12.40 12.68 -22.95
N PRO A 477 -12.45 11.34 -22.88
CA PRO A 477 -13.61 10.52 -22.55
C PRO A 477 -13.81 10.21 -21.05
N LEU A 478 -12.97 10.73 -20.15
CA LEU A 478 -13.21 10.52 -18.73
C LEU A 478 -14.40 11.34 -18.25
N PRO A 479 -15.18 10.82 -17.28
CA PRO A 479 -16.16 11.63 -16.56
C PRO A 479 -15.44 12.63 -15.65
N SER A 480 -16.19 13.44 -14.91
CA SER A 480 -15.59 14.42 -14.02
C SER A 480 -14.76 13.74 -12.90
N TRP A 481 -13.81 14.43 -12.28
CA TRP A 481 -13.00 13.84 -11.21
C TRP A 481 -13.87 13.32 -10.05
N ARG A 482 -14.90 14.09 -9.66
CA ARG A 482 -15.88 13.68 -8.65
C ARG A 482 -16.64 12.41 -9.06
N ASP A 483 -17.02 12.28 -10.33
CA ASP A 483 -17.72 11.10 -10.84
C ASP A 483 -16.81 9.85 -10.84
N ILE A 484 -15.52 10.01 -11.17
CA ILE A 484 -14.52 8.92 -11.05
C ILE A 484 -14.47 8.41 -9.60
N LEU A 485 -14.46 9.31 -8.61
CA LEU A 485 -14.48 8.94 -7.20
C LEU A 485 -15.83 8.32 -6.78
N LYS A 486 -16.95 8.78 -7.38
CA LYS A 486 -18.28 8.23 -7.12
C LYS A 486 -18.37 6.74 -7.45
N GLU A 487 -17.65 6.26 -8.46
CA GLU A 487 -17.60 4.82 -8.80
C GLU A 487 -17.07 3.92 -7.67
N ASN A 488 -16.44 4.51 -6.63
CA ASN A 488 -15.98 3.79 -5.45
C ASN A 488 -16.97 3.86 -4.28
N VAL A 489 -18.18 4.40 -4.49
CA VAL A 489 -19.20 4.59 -3.46
C VAL A 489 -20.56 4.11 -3.98
N HIS A 490 -21.23 3.23 -3.23
CA HIS A 490 -22.59 2.80 -3.53
C HIS A 490 -23.61 3.91 -3.23
N ASP A 491 -24.70 3.97 -4.02
CA ASP A 491 -25.75 4.97 -3.81
C ASP A 491 -26.53 4.68 -2.50
N ASP A 492 -26.89 3.42 -2.24
CA ASP A 492 -27.59 2.97 -1.03
C ASP A 492 -26.60 2.44 0.04
N PRO A 493 -26.92 2.56 1.35
CA PRO A 493 -26.22 1.82 2.39
C PRO A 493 -26.30 0.32 2.08
N VAL A 494 -25.16 -0.35 2.16
CA VAL A 494 -25.05 -1.77 1.85
C VAL A 494 -25.86 -2.57 2.88
N GLU A 495 -26.88 -3.32 2.43
CA GLU A 495 -27.65 -4.24 3.28
C GLU A 495 -26.72 -5.19 4.04
N GLU A 496 -26.99 -5.39 5.34
CA GLU A 496 -26.32 -6.36 6.19
C GLU A 496 -26.35 -7.74 5.52
N ILE A 497 -25.20 -8.42 5.48
CA ILE A 497 -25.21 -9.87 5.35
C ILE A 497 -25.64 -10.38 6.73
N GLU A 498 -26.94 -10.63 6.92
CA GLU A 498 -27.49 -11.29 8.11
C GLU A 498 -26.79 -12.66 8.28
N TYR A 499 -25.78 -12.73 9.17
CA TYR A 499 -25.26 -14.00 9.66
C TYR A 499 -25.84 -14.26 11.05
N PHE A 500 -26.62 -15.33 11.14
CA PHE A 500 -27.19 -16.01 12.31
C PHE A 500 -26.93 -15.37 13.68
N GLU A 501 -28.03 -14.89 14.28
CA GLU A 501 -28.23 -14.55 15.70
C GLU A 501 -27.14 -15.08 16.65
N SER A 502 -26.11 -14.28 16.91
CA SER A 502 -25.22 -14.52 18.04
C SER A 502 -25.72 -13.73 19.26
N GLN A 503 -26.22 -14.48 20.24
CA GLN A 503 -26.60 -14.10 21.62
C GLN A 503 -26.30 -12.65 22.04
N THR A 504 -27.37 -11.95 22.42
CA THR A 504 -27.34 -10.60 22.94
C THR A 504 -26.64 -10.51 24.31
N TRP A 505 -26.01 -9.36 24.55
CA TRP A 505 -25.27 -8.99 25.78
C TRP A 505 -26.02 -9.23 27.12
N SER A 506 -27.35 -9.37 27.13
CA SER A 506 -28.11 -9.66 28.36
C SER A 506 -27.73 -11.00 28.98
N ASP A 507 -27.38 -11.98 28.15
CA ASP A 507 -27.21 -13.35 28.61
C ASP A 507 -25.84 -13.56 29.29
N TYR A 508 -24.87 -12.68 28.98
CA TYR A 508 -23.52 -12.69 29.55
C TYR A 508 -23.38 -11.89 30.85
N ASP A 509 -24.21 -10.85 31.05
CA ASP A 509 -24.21 -10.09 32.31
C ASP A 509 -24.75 -10.96 33.47
N ASP A 510 -25.73 -11.82 33.21
CA ASP A 510 -26.28 -12.74 34.22
C ASP A 510 -25.27 -13.85 34.61
N GLU A 511 -24.48 -14.37 33.67
CA GLU A 511 -23.43 -15.37 33.95
C GLU A 511 -22.24 -14.78 34.74
N LEU A 512 -21.85 -13.53 34.45
CA LEU A 512 -20.77 -12.84 35.15
C LEU A 512 -21.16 -12.44 36.58
N VAL A 513 -22.44 -12.12 36.82
CA VAL A 513 -22.97 -11.84 38.15
C VAL A 513 -23.06 -13.13 39.00
N GLU A 514 -23.44 -14.26 38.42
CA GLU A 514 -23.45 -15.55 39.14
C GLU A 514 -22.03 -16.02 39.54
N LEU A 515 -21.03 -15.82 38.67
CA LEU A 515 -19.63 -16.18 38.95
C LEU A 515 -18.98 -15.28 40.00
N ALA A 516 -19.39 -14.01 40.09
CA ALA A 516 -18.89 -13.08 41.11
C ALA A 516 -19.48 -13.33 42.51
N LEU A 517 -20.62 -14.03 42.62
CA LEU A 517 -21.28 -14.34 43.89
C LEU A 517 -20.89 -15.68 44.50
N ARG A 518 -20.06 -16.50 43.81
CA ARG A 518 -19.57 -17.79 44.30
C ARG A 518 -18.06 -17.82 44.61
N GLY A 519 -17.40 -16.67 44.66
CA GLY A 519 -15.97 -16.52 44.99
C GLY A 519 -15.71 -16.16 46.44
#